data_AF-A0AAV4ECS6-F1
#
_entry.id   AF-A0AAV4ECS6-F1
#
_cell.length_a   1.000
_cell.length_b   1.000
_cell.length_c   1.000
_cell.angle_alpha   90.00
_cell.angle_beta   90.00
_cell.angle_gamma   90.00
#
_symmetry.space_group_name_H-M   'P 1'
#
loop_
_entity.id
_entity.type
_entity.pdbx_description
1 polymer ?
#
loop_
_entity_poly.entity_id
_entity_poly.type
_entity_poly.pdbx_seq_one_letter_code
_entity_poly.pdbx_strand_id
1 'polypeptide(L)'
;MRALSCLIPQKKKSNWRAKHEEFIQSLRYAKKVTEYEKEGKDLRELAPPPPTQNPDLVPCPHCGRTFNETAAERHIPRCQAMKTRPPPMNTRRR
;
A
#
# COMPACT_ATOMS: atom_id res chain seq x y z
N MET A 1 33.64 -24.27 17.51
CA MET A 1 33.32 -24.08 16.08
C MET A 1 31.81 -23.83 15.96
N ARG A 2 31.38 -22.57 15.88
CA ARG A 2 29.95 -22.24 15.71
C ARG A 2 29.69 -22.05 14.21
N ALA A 3 28.84 -22.90 13.65
CA ALA A 3 28.43 -22.84 12.27
C ALA A 3 27.81 -21.46 11.98
N LEU A 4 28.42 -20.71 11.07
CA LEU A 4 27.83 -19.52 10.47
C LEU A 4 26.70 -20.02 9.56
N SER A 5 25.48 -20.03 10.09
CA SER A 5 24.28 -20.25 9.31
C SER A 5 24.19 -19.14 8.27
N CYS A 6 24.51 -19.48 7.02
CA CYS A 6 24.32 -18.60 5.89
C CYS A 6 22.81 -18.26 5.80
N LEU A 7 22.42 -17.01 6.11
CA LEU A 7 21.06 -16.52 5.87
C LEU A 7 20.87 -16.37 4.36
N ILE A 8 20.37 -17.43 3.72
CA ILE A 8 19.92 -17.36 2.33
C ILE A 8 18.65 -16.47 2.32
N PRO A 9 18.66 -15.30 1.63
CA PRO A 9 17.47 -14.49 1.53
C PRO A 9 16.37 -15.26 0.78
N GLN A 10 15.24 -15.49 1.44
CA GLN A 10 14.09 -16.17 0.85
C GLN A 10 13.51 -15.30 -0.27
N LYS A 11 13.68 -15.74 -1.52
CA LYS A 11 13.17 -15.03 -2.70
C LYS A 11 11.64 -15.05 -2.67
N LYS A 12 11.03 -13.88 -2.46
CA LYS A 12 9.57 -13.73 -2.38
C LYS A 12 8.93 -14.12 -3.71
N LYS A 13 7.89 -14.95 -3.65
CA LYS A 13 7.15 -15.40 -4.84
C LYS A 13 6.34 -14.22 -5.39
N SER A 14 6.46 -13.97 -6.69
CA SER A 14 5.72 -12.89 -7.36
C SER A 14 4.24 -13.28 -7.53
N ASN A 15 3.35 -12.55 -6.87
CA ASN A 15 1.89 -12.69 -7.01
C ASN A 15 1.35 -11.92 -8.24
N TRP A 16 2.00 -12.08 -9.40
CA TRP A 16 1.72 -11.26 -10.59
C TRP A 16 0.27 -11.37 -11.08
N ARG A 17 -0.37 -12.55 -10.96
CA ARG A 17 -1.76 -12.75 -11.39
C ARG A 17 -2.73 -11.90 -10.58
N ALA A 18 -2.55 -11.86 -9.26
CA ALA A 18 -3.36 -11.03 -8.37
C ALA A 18 -3.15 -9.53 -8.67
N LYS A 19 -1.89 -9.09 -8.82
CA LYS A 19 -1.57 -7.70 -9.19
C LYS A 19 -2.14 -7.31 -10.55
N HIS A 20 -2.12 -8.24 -11.51
CA HIS A 20 -2.66 -8.02 -12.85
C HIS A 20 -4.19 -7.92 -12.85
N GLU A 21 -4.87 -8.80 -12.12
CA GLU A 21 -6.32 -8.76 -11.98
C GLU A 21 -6.77 -7.45 -11.33
N GLU A 22 -6.10 -7.04 -10.26
CA GLU A 22 -6.31 -5.75 -9.61
C GLU A 22 -6.13 -4.58 -10.58
N PHE A 23 -5.05 -4.59 -11.37
CA PHE A 23 -4.83 -3.58 -12.39
C PHE A 23 -5.96 -3.52 -13.42
N ILE A 24 -6.43 -4.68 -13.90
CA ILE A 24 -7.58 -4.75 -14.82
C ILE A 24 -8.84 -4.19 -14.17
N GLN A 25 -9.11 -4.52 -12.90
CA GLN A 25 -10.26 -4.01 -12.17
C GLN A 25 -10.20 -2.47 -12.05
N SER A 26 -9.03 -1.91 -11.77
CA SER A 26 -8.81 -0.45 -11.75
C SER A 26 -9.11 0.19 -13.10
N LEU A 27 -8.69 -0.42 -14.21
CA LEU A 27 -8.98 0.11 -15.55
C LEU A 27 -10.47 0.04 -15.89
N ARG A 28 -11.15 -1.06 -15.53
CA ARG A 28 -12.59 -1.20 -15.73
C ARG A 28 -13.37 -0.15 -14.93
N TYR A 29 -12.96 0.09 -13.69
CA TYR A 29 -13.55 1.15 -12.86
C TYR A 29 -13.35 2.53 -13.47
N ALA A 30 -12.13 2.86 -13.91
CA ALA A 30 -11.84 4.15 -14.55
C ALA A 30 -12.70 4.39 -15.79
N LYS A 31 -12.94 3.35 -16.61
CA LYS A 31 -13.86 3.46 -17.76
C LYS A 31 -15.29 3.79 -17.32
N LYS A 32 -15.80 3.10 -16.30
CA LYS A 32 -17.14 3.38 -15.75
C LYS A 32 -17.24 4.83 -15.28
N VAL A 33 -16.24 5.34 -14.56
CA VAL A 33 -16.19 6.75 -14.14
C VAL A 33 -16.33 7.68 -15.35
N THR A 34 -15.54 7.46 -16.40
CA THR A 34 -15.62 8.31 -17.60
C THR A 34 -16.95 8.21 -18.36
N GLU A 35 -17.64 7.06 -18.30
CA GLU A 35 -18.96 6.90 -18.90
C GLU A 35 -20.02 7.66 -18.10
N TYR A 36 -19.98 7.57 -16.76
CA TYR A 36 -20.90 8.31 -15.88
C TYR A 36 -20.74 9.83 -16.03
N GLU A 37 -19.49 10.32 -16.16
CA GLU A 37 -19.22 11.73 -16.43
C GLU A 37 -19.82 12.20 -17.76
N LYS A 38 -19.69 11.38 -18.82
CA LYS A 38 -20.23 11.70 -20.14
C LYS A 38 -21.75 11.71 -20.17
N GLU A 39 -22.38 10.80 -19.43
CA GLU A 39 -23.84 10.74 -19.27
C GLU A 39 -24.39 11.85 -18.36
N GLY A 40 -23.52 12.65 -17.72
CA GLY A 40 -23.92 13.75 -16.83
C GLY A 40 -24.50 13.27 -15.50
N LYS A 41 -24.21 12.02 -15.09
CA LYS A 41 -24.65 11.44 -13.81
C LYS A 41 -23.66 11.80 -12.70
N ASP A 42 -24.13 11.89 -11.46
CA ASP A 42 -23.27 12.22 -10.32
C ASP A 42 -22.32 11.05 -10.00
N LEU A 43 -21.01 11.35 -9.93
CA LEU A 43 -19.95 10.39 -9.61
C LEU A 43 -20.10 9.72 -8.23
N ARG A 44 -20.90 10.32 -7.34
CA ARG A 44 -21.18 9.80 -6.00
C ARG A 44 -22.06 8.54 -6.00
N GLU A 45 -22.79 8.30 -7.09
CA GLU A 45 -23.66 7.13 -7.24
C GLU A 45 -22.89 5.86 -7.63
N LEU A 46 -21.65 6.01 -8.10
CA LEU A 46 -20.82 4.87 -8.47
C LEU A 46 -20.32 4.15 -7.21
N ALA A 47 -20.56 2.84 -7.13
CA ALA A 47 -20.07 2.02 -6.03
C ALA A 47 -18.53 2.13 -5.93
N PRO A 48 -17.99 2.37 -4.73
CA PRO A 48 -16.56 2.54 -4.54
C PRO A 48 -15.82 1.24 -4.94
N PRO A 49 -14.62 1.36 -5.55
CA PRO A 49 -13.85 0.19 -5.91
C PRO A 49 -13.42 -0.58 -4.64
N PRO A 50 -13.26 -1.91 -4.72
CA PRO A 50 -12.80 -2.69 -3.59
C PRO A 50 -11.42 -2.22 -3.12
N PRO A 51 -11.13 -2.30 -1.80
CA PRO A 51 -9.86 -1.84 -1.26
C PRO A 51 -8.71 -2.73 -1.76
N THR A 52 -7.74 -2.10 -2.41
CA THR A 52 -6.47 -2.71 -2.82
C THR A 52 -5.67 -3.19 -1.61
N GLN A 53 -5.47 -4.50 -1.49
CA GLN A 53 -4.59 -5.10 -0.50
C GLN A 53 -3.24 -5.40 -1.15
N ASN A 54 -2.28 -4.49 -0.99
CA ASN A 54 -0.91 -4.72 -1.44
C ASN A 54 -0.17 -5.62 -0.42
N PRO A 55 0.19 -6.87 -0.78
CA PRO A 55 0.86 -7.79 0.14
C PRO A 55 2.31 -7.41 0.46
N ASP A 56 2.89 -6.46 -0.27
CA ASP A 56 4.29 -6.02 -0.11
C ASP A 56 4.47 -4.97 1.00
N LEU A 57 3.37 -4.50 1.59
CA LEU A 57 3.39 -3.50 2.65
C LEU A 57 3.54 -4.15 4.02
N VAL A 58 4.58 -3.75 4.75
CA VAL A 58 4.87 -4.20 6.12
C VAL A 58 4.39 -3.14 7.11
N PRO A 59 3.56 -3.50 8.12
CA PRO A 59 3.17 -2.59 9.17
C PRO A 59 4.29 -2.39 10.20
N CYS A 60 4.51 -1.14 10.63
CA CYS A 60 5.44 -0.84 11.72
C CYS A 60 4.83 -1.20 13.09
N PRO A 61 5.53 -1.96 13.96
CA PRO A 61 5.01 -2.37 15.28
C PRO A 61 4.84 -1.21 16.28
N HIS A 62 5.50 -0.08 16.04
CA HIS A 62 5.46 1.07 16.97
C HIS A 62 4.39 2.10 16.59
N CYS A 63 4.16 2.36 15.30
CA CYS A 63 3.24 3.40 14.85
C CYS A 63 2.05 2.91 14.02
N GLY A 64 2.00 1.62 13.66
CA GLY A 64 0.92 1.03 12.87
C GLY A 64 0.84 1.51 11.40
N ARG A 65 1.77 2.36 10.94
CA ARG A 65 1.83 2.78 9.53
C ARG A 65 2.41 1.66 8.67
N THR A 66 1.89 1.52 7.46
CA THR A 66 2.31 0.52 6.46
C THR A 66 3.35 1.10 5.51
N PHE A 67 4.45 0.38 5.28
CA PHE A 67 5.56 0.81 4.42
C PHE A 67 6.02 -0.32 3.49
N ASN A 68 6.66 0.03 2.37
CA ASN A 68 7.42 -0.94 1.58
C ASN A 68 8.62 -1.45 2.38
N GLU A 69 9.17 -2.61 2.02
CA GLU A 69 10.25 -3.30 2.75
C GLU A 69 11.47 -2.41 3.02
N THR A 70 12.01 -1.76 1.99
CA THR A 70 13.17 -0.86 2.10
C THR A 70 12.88 0.37 2.94
N ALA A 71 11.64 0.85 2.93
CA ALA A 71 11.21 1.96 3.76
C ALA A 71 11.02 1.50 5.21
N ALA A 72 10.49 0.29 5.44
CA ALA A 72 10.31 -0.30 6.76
C ALA A 72 11.67 -0.49 7.47
N GLU A 73 12.69 -0.97 6.77
CA GLU A 73 14.05 -1.13 7.31
C GLU A 73 14.62 0.17 7.88
N ARG A 74 14.40 1.30 7.19
CA ARG A 74 14.84 2.63 7.66
C ARG A 74 13.89 3.24 8.67
N HIS A 75 12.60 2.93 8.56
CA HIS A 75 11.54 3.52 9.37
C HIS A 75 11.51 2.93 10.78
N ILE A 76 11.56 1.60 10.93
CA ILE A 76 11.45 0.90 12.22
C ILE A 76 12.41 1.45 13.29
N PRO A 77 13.75 1.55 13.06
CA PRO A 77 14.68 2.02 14.09
C PRO A 77 14.46 3.48 14.45
N ARG A 78 14.12 4.32 13.45
CA ARG A 78 13.83 5.74 13.68
C ARG A 78 12.52 5.92 14.43
N CYS A 79 11.52 5.11 14.12
CA CYS A 79 10.22 5.13 14.76
C CYS A 79 10.28 4.64 16.20
N GLN A 80 11.11 3.65 16.49
CA GLN A 80 11.37 3.17 17.86
C GLN A 80 11.99 4.26 18.74
N ALA A 81 12.91 5.05 18.19
CA ALA A 81 13.57 6.14 18.90
C ALA A 81 12.70 7.40 19.09
N MET A 82 11.67 7.60 18.26
CA MET A 82 10.76 8.75 18.39
C MET A 82 9.73 8.53 19.51
N LYS A 83 9.84 9.32 20.59
CA LYS A 83 8.91 9.27 21.74
C LYS A 83 7.57 9.95 21.47
N THR A 84 7.54 10.94 20.57
CA THR A 84 6.33 11.70 20.22
C THR A 84 5.97 11.46 18.76
N ARG A 85 4.70 11.15 18.50
CA ARG A 85 4.18 10.99 17.15
C ARG A 85 3.74 12.37 16.65
N PRO A 86 4.46 13.01 15.71
CA PRO A 86 3.97 14.24 15.12
C PRO A 86 2.62 13.97 14.45
N PRO A 87 1.65 14.89 14.54
CA PRO A 87 0.37 14.74 13.88
C PRO A 87 0.59 14.52 12.37
N PRO A 88 -0.28 13.73 11.70
CA PRO A 88 -0.19 13.61 10.26
C PRO A 88 -0.24 15.01 9.65
N MET A 89 0.67 15.28 8.70
CA MET A 89 0.67 16.55 7.99
C MET A 89 -0.72 16.75 7.38
N ASN A 90 -1.39 17.85 7.72
CA ASN A 90 -2.72 18.15 7.20
C ASN A 90 -2.61 18.46 5.70
N THR A 91 -2.87 17.47 4.86
CA THR A 91 -2.84 17.60 3.39
C THR A 91 -4.05 18.32 2.82
N ARG A 92 -5.02 18.76 3.64
CA ARG A 92 -6.21 19.51 3.19
C ARG A 92 -5.94 20.98 2.83
N ARG A 93 -4.67 21.41 2.77
CA ARG A 93 -4.27 22.69 2.19
C ARG A 93 -3.66 22.43 0.81
N ARG A 94 -4.50 22.21 -0.17
CA ARG A 94 -4.15 22.36 -1.59
C ARG A 94 -5.34 22.90 -2.34
#